data_AF-A0A497NFH9-F1
#
_entry.id   AF-A0A497NFH9-F1
#
_cell.length_a   1.000
_cell.length_b   1.000
_cell.length_c   1.000
_cell.angle_alpha   90.00
_cell.angle_beta   90.00
_cell.angle_gamma   90.00
#
_symmetry.space_group_name_H-M   'P 1'
#
loop_
_entity.id
_entity.type
_entity.pdbx_description
1 polymer ?
#
loop_
_entity_poly.entity_id
_entity_poly.type
_entity_poly.pdbx_seq_one_letter_code
_entity_poly.pdbx_strand_id
1 'polypeptide(L)'
;MVLTTSDLAKYPFLSEAAEYIRARIPDLKIEDLADPSFEPVLDRAEERIREALLNNPPEVTYRTRNTEIEIISFPVAVMIAAATGNEYIKRRYALAEARRAYTLLRLEDRDKILDVARNFNWRLKPVGEEDLQTNRSYDFKLNFIDYLRNAGNFHESEWKLVNRFML
;
A
#
# COMPACT_ATOMS: atom_id res chain seq x y z
N MET A 1 14.43 -5.65 -8.14
CA MET A 1 14.22 -7.11 -8.00
C MET A 1 12.83 -7.42 -8.55
N VAL A 2 12.42 -8.69 -8.73
CA VAL A 2 11.01 -9.00 -9.04
C VAL A 2 10.27 -9.19 -7.71
N LEU A 3 9.12 -8.55 -7.53
CA LEU A 3 8.30 -8.69 -6.33
C LEU A 3 7.83 -10.15 -6.17
N THR A 4 7.96 -10.69 -4.96
CA THR A 4 7.47 -12.04 -4.63
C THR A 4 5.98 -12.02 -4.36
N THR A 5 5.32 -13.18 -4.40
CA THR A 5 3.90 -13.29 -4.03
C THR A 5 3.64 -12.80 -2.60
N SER A 6 4.57 -13.05 -1.66
CA SER A 6 4.51 -12.51 -0.30
C SER A 6 4.51 -10.98 -0.29
N ASP A 7 5.31 -10.35 -1.15
CA ASP A 7 5.29 -8.88 -1.30
C ASP A 7 3.96 -8.39 -1.86
N LEU A 8 3.37 -9.10 -2.82
CA LEU A 8 2.05 -8.76 -3.36
C LEU A 8 0.95 -8.88 -2.30
N ALA A 9 1.05 -9.84 -1.38
CA ALA A 9 0.12 -9.94 -0.25
C ALA A 9 0.34 -8.84 0.81
N LYS A 10 1.58 -8.40 1.01
CA LYS A 10 1.88 -7.23 1.85
C LYS A 10 1.34 -5.94 1.23
N TYR A 11 1.49 -5.78 -0.08
CA TYR A 11 1.19 -4.58 -0.86
C TYR A 11 0.23 -4.88 -2.02
N PRO A 12 -1.03 -5.26 -1.74
CA PRO A 12 -1.96 -5.72 -2.77
C PRO A 12 -2.51 -4.59 -3.67
N PHE A 13 -2.15 -3.34 -3.37
CA PHE A 13 -2.46 -2.17 -4.20
C PHE A 13 -1.50 -2.00 -5.38
N LEU A 14 -0.42 -2.78 -5.46
CA LEU A 14 0.54 -2.70 -6.56
C LEU A 14 -0.05 -3.27 -7.85
N SER A 15 0.36 -2.71 -8.99
CA SER A 15 -0.10 -3.13 -10.31
C SER A 15 0.21 -4.60 -10.58
N GLU A 16 1.36 -5.08 -10.10
CA GLU A 16 1.83 -6.47 -10.16
C GLU A 16 0.91 -7.42 -9.39
N ALA A 17 0.24 -6.97 -8.32
CA ALA A 17 -0.77 -7.78 -7.61
C ALA A 17 -2.02 -7.96 -8.47
N ALA A 18 -2.45 -6.91 -9.18
CA ALA A 18 -3.56 -7.02 -10.12
C ALA A 18 -3.21 -7.90 -11.34
N GLU A 19 -1.97 -7.83 -11.84
CA GLU A 19 -1.47 -8.74 -12.88
C GLU A 19 -1.44 -10.20 -12.42
N TYR A 20 -1.01 -10.44 -11.18
CA TYR A 20 -1.02 -11.77 -10.57
C TYR A 20 -2.44 -12.37 -10.56
N ILE A 21 -3.45 -11.60 -10.14
CA ILE A 21 -4.85 -12.05 -10.15
C ILE A 21 -5.30 -12.37 -11.58
N ARG A 22 -5.07 -11.45 -12.54
CA ARG A 22 -5.46 -11.65 -13.95
C ARG A 22 -4.82 -12.90 -14.58
N ALA A 23 -3.58 -13.22 -14.21
CA ALA A 23 -2.88 -14.39 -14.72
C ALA A 23 -3.42 -15.71 -14.12
N ARG A 24 -3.96 -15.68 -12.90
CA ARG A 24 -4.45 -16.86 -12.19
C ARG A 24 -5.93 -17.14 -12.39
N ILE A 25 -6.73 -16.08 -12.46
CA ILE A 25 -8.16 -16.15 -12.68
C ILE A 25 -8.49 -15.21 -13.84
N PRO A 26 -8.25 -15.65 -15.09
CA PRO A 26 -8.61 -14.88 -16.27
C PRO A 26 -10.11 -14.59 -16.26
N ASP A 27 -10.47 -13.38 -16.67
CA ASP A 27 -11.86 -12.93 -16.80
C ASP A 27 -12.70 -12.99 -15.50
N LEU A 28 -12.07 -12.93 -14.32
CA LEU A 28 -12.78 -12.85 -13.03
C LEU A 28 -13.81 -11.71 -13.02
N LYS A 29 -15.08 -12.07 -12.84
CA LYS A 29 -16.21 -11.15 -12.72
C LYS A 29 -16.70 -11.06 -11.28
N ILE A 30 -17.55 -10.08 -11.02
CA ILE A 30 -18.14 -9.87 -9.69
C ILE A 30 -19.09 -11.02 -9.35
N GLU A 31 -19.82 -11.56 -10.34
CA GLU A 31 -20.75 -12.67 -10.13
C GLU A 31 -20.04 -13.94 -9.67
N ASP A 32 -18.79 -14.14 -10.06
CA ASP A 32 -17.98 -15.31 -9.67
C ASP A 32 -17.68 -15.32 -8.17
N LEU A 33 -17.72 -14.16 -7.50
CA LEU A 33 -17.54 -14.07 -6.06
C LEU A 33 -18.67 -14.74 -5.26
N ALA A 34 -19.80 -15.07 -5.90
CA ALA A 34 -20.89 -15.82 -5.27
C ALA A 34 -20.60 -17.34 -5.17
N ASP A 35 -19.54 -17.83 -5.84
CA ASP A 35 -19.14 -19.23 -5.72
C ASP A 35 -18.58 -19.52 -4.30
N PRO A 36 -18.98 -20.62 -3.65
CA PRO A 36 -18.52 -20.98 -2.30
C PRO A 36 -17.00 -21.04 -2.14
N SER A 37 -16.24 -21.29 -3.23
CA SER A 37 -14.78 -21.27 -3.20
C SER A 37 -14.18 -19.90 -2.86
N PHE A 38 -14.93 -18.80 -3.07
CA PHE A 38 -14.53 -17.44 -2.69
C PHE A 38 -14.93 -17.06 -1.26
N GLU A 39 -15.62 -17.91 -0.51
CA GLU A 39 -16.01 -17.64 0.89
C GLU A 39 -14.81 -17.19 1.75
N PRO A 40 -13.61 -17.84 1.71
CA PRO A 40 -12.46 -17.37 2.48
C PRO A 40 -11.94 -15.98 2.06
N VAL A 41 -12.14 -15.60 0.80
CA VAL A 41 -11.78 -14.28 0.26
C VAL A 41 -12.77 -13.22 0.73
N LEU A 42 -14.07 -13.53 0.70
CA LEU A 42 -15.14 -12.66 1.18
C LEU A 42 -15.03 -12.42 2.68
N ASP A 43 -14.84 -13.48 3.46
CA ASP A 43 -14.63 -13.41 4.91
C ASP A 43 -13.45 -12.51 5.25
N ARG A 44 -12.35 -12.69 4.52
CA ARG A 44 -11.17 -11.86 4.73
C ARG A 44 -11.42 -10.42 4.33
N ALA A 45 -12.10 -10.17 3.21
CA ALA A 45 -12.41 -8.82 2.75
C ALA A 45 -13.32 -8.08 3.76
N GLU A 46 -14.34 -8.75 4.29
CA GLU A 46 -15.19 -8.20 5.36
C GLU A 46 -14.35 -7.89 6.60
N GLU A 47 -13.51 -8.84 7.03
CA GLU A 47 -12.65 -8.64 8.20
C GLU A 47 -11.74 -7.41 8.04
N ARG A 48 -11.12 -7.19 6.88
CA ARG A 48 -10.29 -5.99 6.62
C ARG A 48 -11.06 -4.70 6.88
N ILE A 49 -12.32 -4.65 6.44
CA ILE A 49 -13.21 -3.50 6.67
C ILE A 49 -13.56 -3.38 8.15
N ARG A 50 -13.88 -4.50 8.82
CA ARG A 50 -14.18 -4.51 10.26
C ARG A 50 -12.98 -4.04 11.08
N GLU A 51 -11.78 -4.54 10.81
CA GLU A 51 -10.53 -4.09 11.46
C GLU A 51 -10.35 -2.58 11.28
N ALA A 52 -10.55 -2.05 10.08
CA ALA A 52 -10.46 -0.62 9.81
C ALA A 52 -11.49 0.23 10.58
N LEU A 53 -12.70 -0.30 10.79
CA LEU A 53 -13.77 0.41 11.49
C LEU A 53 -13.67 0.30 13.02
N LEU A 54 -13.28 -0.87 13.53
CA LEU A 54 -13.30 -1.20 14.95
C LEU A 54 -11.99 -0.85 15.68
N ASN A 55 -10.85 -0.87 14.99
CA ASN A 55 -9.56 -0.57 15.61
C ASN A 55 -9.33 0.94 15.74
N ASN A 56 -8.70 1.33 16.85
CA ASN A 56 -8.23 2.70 17.06
C ASN A 56 -6.79 2.70 17.64
N PRO A 57 -5.77 3.10 16.86
CA PRO A 57 -5.87 3.63 15.51
C PRO A 57 -6.30 2.57 14.47
N PRO A 58 -6.89 2.98 13.33
CA PRO A 58 -7.32 2.05 12.28
C PRO A 58 -6.12 1.32 11.67
N GLU A 59 -6.17 0.00 11.60
CA GLU A 59 -5.10 -0.80 10.98
C GLU A 59 -5.65 -2.16 10.60
N VAL A 60 -5.28 -2.62 9.40
CA VAL A 60 -5.61 -3.95 8.89
C VAL A 60 -4.45 -4.88 9.21
N THR A 61 -4.74 -6.06 9.76
CA THR A 61 -3.69 -7.03 10.10
C THR A 61 -3.16 -7.70 8.83
N TYR A 62 -1.86 -8.01 8.77
CA TYR A 62 -1.31 -8.87 7.71
C TYR A 62 -1.32 -10.34 8.15
N ARG A 63 -1.92 -11.24 7.33
CA ARG A 63 -1.93 -12.68 7.58
C ARG A 63 -0.92 -13.41 6.69
N THR A 64 0.19 -13.86 7.27
CA THR A 64 1.32 -14.46 6.53
C THR A 64 1.02 -15.81 5.87
N ARG A 65 0.00 -16.54 6.31
CA ARG A 65 -0.24 -17.93 5.88
C ARG A 65 -1.08 -18.08 4.61
N ASN A 66 -1.79 -17.03 4.18
CA ASN A 66 -2.77 -17.10 3.09
C ASN A 66 -2.53 -16.00 2.06
N THR A 67 -1.37 -16.01 1.40
CA THR A 67 -0.92 -14.98 0.45
C THR A 67 -1.94 -14.69 -0.65
N GLU A 68 -2.51 -15.72 -1.28
CA GLU A 68 -3.48 -15.56 -2.37
C GLU A 68 -4.78 -14.92 -1.89
N ILE A 69 -5.30 -15.35 -0.73
CA ILE A 69 -6.46 -14.73 -0.09
C ILE A 69 -6.16 -13.27 0.27
N GLU A 70 -4.97 -12.95 0.78
CA GLU A 70 -4.57 -11.56 1.10
C GLU A 70 -4.51 -10.67 -0.16
N ILE A 71 -4.07 -11.22 -1.29
CA ILE A 71 -4.01 -10.50 -2.57
C ILE A 71 -5.43 -10.22 -3.09
N ILE A 72 -6.29 -11.24 -3.15
CA ILE A 72 -7.64 -11.12 -3.75
C ILE A 72 -8.61 -10.39 -2.81
N SER A 73 -8.48 -10.56 -1.50
CA SER A 73 -9.37 -9.90 -0.53
C SER A 73 -9.26 -8.37 -0.52
N PHE A 74 -8.12 -7.81 -0.95
CA PHE A 74 -7.93 -6.36 -1.02
C PHE A 74 -8.87 -5.69 -2.04
N PRO A 75 -8.85 -6.03 -3.35
CA PRO A 75 -9.78 -5.43 -4.30
C PRO A 75 -11.25 -5.73 -3.94
N VAL A 76 -11.54 -6.90 -3.37
CA VAL A 76 -12.89 -7.22 -2.87
C VAL A 76 -13.31 -6.29 -1.73
N ALA A 77 -12.43 -6.03 -0.77
CA ALA A 77 -12.70 -5.07 0.31
C ALA A 77 -12.87 -3.64 -0.23
N VAL A 78 -12.08 -3.23 -1.24
CA VAL A 78 -12.26 -1.95 -1.93
C VAL A 78 -13.65 -1.87 -2.58
N MET A 79 -14.09 -2.93 -3.25
CA MET A 79 -15.43 -3.01 -3.86
C MET A 79 -16.54 -2.90 -2.81
N ILE A 80 -16.45 -3.66 -1.70
CA ILE A 80 -17.43 -3.60 -0.62
C ILE A 80 -17.48 -2.19 -0.01
N ALA A 81 -16.32 -1.61 0.32
CA ALA A 81 -16.24 -0.26 0.87
C ALA A 81 -16.85 0.79 -0.08
N ALA A 82 -16.59 0.66 -1.39
CA ALA A 82 -17.19 1.52 -2.41
C ALA A 82 -18.71 1.34 -2.53
N ALA A 83 -19.18 0.10 -2.52
CA ALA A 83 -20.60 -0.26 -2.64
C ALA A 83 -21.45 0.26 -1.47
N THR A 84 -20.86 0.50 -0.30
CA THR A 84 -21.58 1.12 0.84
C THR A 84 -22.06 2.55 0.56
N GLY A 85 -21.48 3.25 -0.42
CA GLY A 85 -21.75 4.66 -0.67
C GLY A 85 -21.33 5.60 0.47
N ASN A 86 -20.67 5.10 1.51
CA ASN A 86 -20.36 5.85 2.72
C ASN A 86 -18.91 6.36 2.71
N GLU A 87 -18.74 7.69 2.61
CA GLU A 87 -17.44 8.36 2.63
C GLU A 87 -16.62 8.05 3.88
N TYR A 88 -17.26 7.91 5.05
CA TYR A 88 -16.56 7.57 6.28
C TYR A 88 -15.91 6.18 6.19
N ILE A 89 -16.64 5.18 5.69
CA ILE A 89 -16.12 3.80 5.53
C ILE A 89 -14.96 3.79 4.55
N LYS A 90 -15.10 4.44 3.40
CA LYS A 90 -14.03 4.55 2.38
C LYS A 90 -12.76 5.17 2.96
N ARG A 91 -12.88 6.32 3.63
CA ARG A 91 -11.74 7.02 4.24
C ARG A 91 -11.10 6.23 5.36
N ARG A 92 -11.90 5.59 6.23
CA ARG A 92 -11.40 4.76 7.33
C ARG A 92 -10.66 3.54 6.81
N TYR A 93 -11.20 2.86 5.81
CA TYR A 93 -10.56 1.70 5.20
C TYR A 93 -9.23 2.08 4.52
N ALA A 94 -9.23 3.15 3.71
CA ALA A 94 -8.01 3.65 3.08
C ALA A 94 -6.92 4.01 4.10
N LEU A 95 -7.29 4.66 5.21
CA LEU A 95 -6.35 4.98 6.29
C LEU A 95 -5.79 3.73 6.98
N ALA A 96 -6.63 2.71 7.21
CA ALA A 96 -6.20 1.46 7.84
C ALA A 96 -5.19 0.69 6.97
N GLU A 97 -5.43 0.60 5.67
CA GLU A 97 -4.52 -0.03 4.71
C GLU A 97 -3.23 0.79 4.53
N ALA A 98 -3.31 2.12 4.50
CA ALA A 98 -2.14 2.99 4.46
C ALA A 98 -1.25 2.81 5.71
N ARG A 99 -1.86 2.67 6.89
CA ARG A 99 -1.14 2.39 8.14
C ARG A 99 -0.50 1.01 8.14
N ARG A 100 -1.21 -0.02 7.69
CA ARG A 100 -0.65 -1.36 7.47
C ARG A 100 0.58 -1.29 6.55
N ALA A 101 0.46 -0.64 5.40
CA ALA A 101 1.56 -0.49 4.44
C ALA A 101 2.74 0.26 5.06
N TYR A 102 2.50 1.33 5.81
CA TYR A 102 3.54 2.05 6.55
C TYR A 102 4.29 1.15 7.55
N THR A 103 3.56 0.38 8.36
CA THR A 103 4.16 -0.53 9.34
C THR A 103 5.04 -1.58 8.65
N LEU A 104 4.58 -2.15 7.53
CA LEU A 104 5.33 -3.16 6.77
C LEU A 104 6.56 -2.55 6.08
N LEU A 105 6.42 -1.42 5.40
CA LEU A 105 7.51 -0.75 4.67
C LEU A 105 8.68 -0.34 5.58
N ARG A 106 8.43 -0.03 6.86
CA ARG A 106 9.48 0.29 7.83
C ARG A 106 10.42 -0.87 8.13
N LEU A 107 10.01 -2.10 7.82
CA LEU A 107 10.79 -3.31 8.05
C LEU A 107 11.48 -3.81 6.76
N GLU A 108 11.24 -3.17 5.62
CA GLU A 108 11.80 -3.57 4.34
C GLU A 108 13.16 -2.92 4.09
N ASP A 109 13.97 -3.57 3.25
CA ASP A 109 15.23 -3.01 2.76
C ASP A 109 15.04 -1.90 1.71
N ARG A 110 16.13 -1.24 1.36
CA ARG A 110 16.11 -0.09 0.44
C ARG A 110 15.65 -0.48 -0.96
N ASP A 111 16.04 -1.65 -1.47
CA ASP A 111 15.70 -2.09 -2.81
C ASP A 111 14.21 -2.40 -2.92
N LYS A 112 13.63 -2.99 -1.87
CA LYS A 112 12.19 -3.22 -1.77
C LYS A 112 11.39 -1.93 -1.78
N ILE A 113 11.83 -0.92 -1.03
CA ILE A 113 11.19 0.40 -1.01
C ILE A 113 11.21 1.01 -2.41
N LEU A 114 12.34 0.90 -3.14
CA LEU A 114 12.43 1.36 -4.53
C LEU A 114 11.48 0.62 -5.46
N ASP A 115 11.38 -0.71 -5.34
CA ASP A 115 10.48 -1.52 -6.16
C ASP A 115 8.99 -1.13 -5.91
N VAL A 116 8.58 -0.92 -4.65
CA VAL A 116 7.23 -0.42 -4.30
C VAL A 116 7.01 1.00 -4.83
N ALA A 117 7.98 1.90 -4.67
CA ALA A 117 7.87 3.30 -5.08
C ALA A 117 7.65 3.51 -6.58
N ARG A 118 8.09 2.56 -7.43
CA ARG A 118 7.89 2.62 -8.89
C ARG A 118 6.41 2.69 -9.27
N ASN A 119 5.53 2.06 -8.50
CA ASN A 119 4.08 2.09 -8.74
C ASN A 119 3.46 3.49 -8.56
N PHE A 120 4.17 4.43 -7.93
CA PHE A 120 3.70 5.80 -7.70
C PHE A 120 4.25 6.82 -8.71
N ASN A 121 5.02 6.37 -9.70
CA ASN A 121 5.68 7.23 -10.70
C ASN A 121 6.55 8.33 -10.07
N TRP A 122 7.18 8.05 -8.93
CA TRP A 122 8.09 8.96 -8.26
C TRP A 122 9.49 8.86 -8.86
N ARG A 123 10.14 10.00 -9.06
CA ARG A 123 11.58 10.07 -9.36
C ARG A 123 12.37 9.95 -8.07
N LEU A 124 12.32 8.75 -7.48
CA LEU A 124 13.04 8.36 -6.28
C LEU A 124 14.37 7.71 -6.67
N LYS A 125 15.46 8.11 -6.02
CA LYS A 125 16.79 7.51 -6.18
C LYS A 125 17.40 7.24 -4.81
N PRO A 126 18.23 6.19 -4.65
CA PRO A 126 19.04 6.06 -3.45
C PRO A 126 20.03 7.23 -3.34
N VAL A 127 20.38 7.59 -2.11
CA VAL A 127 21.47 8.54 -1.83
C VAL A 127 22.80 7.83 -2.10
N GLY A 128 23.66 8.43 -2.91
CA GLY A 128 24.99 7.92 -3.23
C GLY A 128 26.04 8.35 -2.21
N GLU A 129 27.23 7.76 -2.25
CA GLU A 129 28.34 8.12 -1.35
C GLU A 129 28.76 9.59 -1.48
N GLU A 130 28.65 10.14 -2.68
CA GLU A 130 28.92 11.55 -3.01
C GLU A 130 27.93 12.55 -2.38
N ASP A 131 26.73 12.08 -2.02
CA ASP A 131 25.67 12.90 -1.40
C ASP A 131 25.84 12.99 0.13
N LEU A 132 26.79 12.24 0.73
CA LEU A 132 26.95 12.06 2.19
C LEU A 132 27.59 13.25 2.92
N GLN A 133 27.65 14.45 2.33
CA GLN A 133 28.27 15.63 2.95
C GLN A 133 27.50 16.19 4.17
N THR A 134 26.41 15.55 4.59
CA THR A 134 25.57 16.03 5.69
C THR A 134 25.57 15.08 6.89
N ASN A 135 25.51 15.64 8.10
CA ASN A 135 25.34 14.89 9.37
C ASN A 135 23.97 14.18 9.51
N ARG A 136 23.14 14.13 8.45
CA ARG A 136 21.84 13.44 8.43
C ARG A 136 21.90 12.33 7.41
N SER A 137 21.74 11.08 7.87
CA SER A 137 21.64 9.93 6.97
C SER A 137 20.23 9.88 6.35
N TYR A 138 20.12 10.27 5.08
CA TYR A 138 18.94 10.01 4.27
C TYR A 138 19.20 8.76 3.41
N ASP A 139 18.22 7.88 3.29
CA ASP A 139 18.34 6.69 2.44
C ASP A 139 18.03 7.00 0.95
N PHE A 140 17.17 8.00 0.71
CA PHE A 140 16.66 8.33 -0.62
C PHE A 140 16.60 9.83 -0.88
N LYS A 141 16.75 10.20 -2.15
CA LYS A 141 16.45 11.52 -2.71
C LYS A 141 15.24 11.43 -3.65
N LEU A 142 14.29 12.35 -3.47
CA LEU A 142 13.06 12.45 -4.26
C LEU A 142 13.05 13.76 -5.03
N ASN A 143 12.64 13.74 -6.30
CA ASN A 143 12.49 14.98 -7.06
C ASN A 143 11.51 15.94 -6.38
N PHE A 144 11.87 17.22 -6.29
CA PHE A 144 11.09 18.21 -5.54
C PHE A 144 9.63 18.36 -6.02
N ILE A 145 9.34 18.17 -7.31
CA ILE A 145 7.98 18.24 -7.85
C ILE A 145 7.14 17.08 -7.29
N ASP A 146 7.73 15.89 -7.25
CA ASP A 146 7.07 14.70 -6.73
C ASP A 146 6.90 14.85 -5.21
N TYR A 147 7.89 15.41 -4.51
CA TYR A 147 7.78 15.75 -3.10
C TYR A 147 6.61 16.70 -2.83
N LEU A 148 6.54 17.85 -3.52
CA LEU A 148 5.49 18.86 -3.31
C LEU A 148 4.09 18.31 -3.60
N ARG A 149 3.95 17.48 -4.65
CA ARG A 149 2.67 16.85 -5.01
C ARG A 149 2.12 15.97 -3.88
N ASN A 150 2.98 15.24 -3.18
CA ASN A 150 2.57 14.33 -2.11
C ASN A 150 2.52 15.01 -0.75
N ALA A 151 3.44 15.94 -0.48
CA ALA A 151 3.61 16.56 0.83
C ALA A 151 2.66 17.72 1.10
N GLY A 152 2.02 18.30 0.06
CA GLY A 152 1.21 19.51 0.20
C GLY A 152 0.02 19.40 1.15
N ASN A 153 -0.47 18.19 1.42
CA ASN A 153 -1.59 17.95 2.34
C ASN A 153 -1.15 17.64 3.78
N PHE A 154 0.14 17.47 4.04
CA PHE A 154 0.68 17.26 5.39
C PHE A 154 0.94 18.61 6.04
N HIS A 155 0.43 18.77 7.26
CA HIS A 155 0.47 20.05 7.98
C HIS A 155 1.65 20.12 8.94
N GLU A 156 2.23 18.97 9.28
CA GLU A 156 3.34 18.83 10.20
C GLU A 156 4.60 19.48 9.63
N SER A 157 5.33 20.15 10.51
CA SER A 157 6.44 21.01 10.11
C SER A 157 7.54 20.25 9.36
N GLU A 158 7.76 18.98 9.68
CA GLU A 158 8.75 18.15 9.00
C GLU A 158 8.46 18.00 7.51
N TRP A 159 7.20 18.07 7.06
CA TRP A 159 6.85 17.93 5.65
C TRP A 159 6.96 19.21 4.83
N LYS A 160 7.21 20.36 5.46
CA LYS A 160 7.40 21.62 4.73
C LYS A 160 8.72 21.59 3.95
N LEU A 161 8.69 21.96 2.68
CA LEU A 161 9.88 21.96 1.81
C LEU A 161 11.03 22.80 2.40
N VAL A 162 10.72 23.92 3.05
CA VAL A 162 11.71 24.78 3.74
C VAL A 162 12.48 24.07 4.86
N ASN A 163 11.96 22.96 5.38
CA ASN A 163 12.58 22.13 6.41
C ASN A 163 13.25 20.87 5.83
N ARG A 164 13.31 20.74 4.49
CA ARG A 164 13.97 19.63 3.79
C ARG A 164 15.30 20.07 3.22
N PHE A 165 16.22 19.12 3.16
CA PHE A 165 17.50 19.31 2.48
C PHE A 165 17.31 19.07 0.98
N MET A 166 17.81 19.99 0.16
CA MET A 166 17.81 19.89 -1.30
C MET A 166 19.26 19.82 -1.77
N LEU A 167 19.54 18.83 -2.64
CA LEU A 167 20.82 18.59 -3.30
C LEU A 167 20.75 19.07 -4.74
#